data_AF-A0A151GKX8-F1
#
_entry.id   AF-A0A151GKX8-F1
#
_cell.length_a   1.000
_cell.length_b   1.000
_cell.length_c   1.000
_cell.angle_alpha   90.00
_cell.angle_beta   90.00
_cell.angle_gamma   90.00
#
_symmetry.space_group_name_H-M   'P 1'
#
loop_
_entity.id
_entity.type
_entity.pdbx_description
1 polymer ?
#
loop_
_entity_poly.entity_id
_entity_poly.type
_entity_poly.pdbx_seq_one_letter_code
_entity_poly.pdbx_strand_id
1 'polypeptide(L)'
;MKFSKAIGFAAVASAGVINRRDDPVLDILSQVDYATRVIIAQVRGFNTTTAISMQHLLDADFVPIIESINYAASKLYSPDKALSIQEATRLFEPAEGFQSLGASLHAAYSSKQVAIEAHTSCFITFTSLAGLQNALRYFRRTTFPRLPFEVATPPVEEFQSFIRTLGQLGQMFASCVKGQQIYY
;
A
#
# COMPACT_ATOMS: atom_id res chain seq x y z
N MET A 1 -0.31 31.47 7.61
CA MET A 1 -0.48 30.74 6.34
C MET A 1 0.88 30.27 5.83
N LYS A 2 1.13 28.95 5.82
CA LYS A 2 2.19 28.33 5.02
C LYS A 2 1.71 26.96 4.55
N PHE A 3 1.15 26.95 3.34
CA PHE A 3 0.89 25.73 2.57
C PHE A 3 2.23 25.20 2.06
N SER A 4 2.75 24.15 2.67
CA SER A 4 3.92 23.45 2.15
C SER A 4 3.87 22.02 2.69
N LYS A 5 3.19 21.10 1.97
CA LYS A 5 3.39 19.64 2.01
C LYS A 5 2.38 18.81 1.21
N ALA A 6 1.47 19.42 0.44
CA ALA A 6 0.76 18.70 -0.64
C ALA A 6 1.67 18.32 -1.83
N ILE A 7 2.94 18.74 -1.79
CA ILE A 7 3.91 18.56 -2.88
C ILE A 7 4.46 17.12 -2.90
N GLY A 8 4.33 16.32 -1.84
CA GLY A 8 4.79 14.91 -1.85
C GLY A 8 4.06 14.05 -2.88
N PHE A 9 2.74 14.22 -3.02
CA PHE A 9 1.95 13.49 -4.02
C PHE A 9 1.96 14.18 -5.38
N ALA A 10 1.89 15.52 -5.41
CA ALA A 10 1.93 16.27 -6.65
C ALA A 10 3.30 16.24 -7.34
N ALA A 11 4.42 16.21 -6.60
CA ALA A 11 5.75 16.13 -7.19
C ALA A 11 6.14 14.71 -7.60
N VAL A 12 5.58 13.65 -7.01
CA VAL A 12 5.80 12.29 -7.55
C VAL A 12 4.91 12.03 -8.77
N ALA A 13 3.74 12.68 -8.83
CA ALA A 13 2.99 12.84 -10.08
C ALA A 13 3.70 13.73 -11.13
N SER A 14 4.82 14.41 -10.79
CA SER A 14 5.52 15.32 -11.72
C SER A 14 7.01 15.02 -11.92
N ALA A 15 7.65 14.17 -11.10
CA ALA A 15 9.07 13.85 -11.16
C ALA A 15 9.35 12.41 -11.61
N GLY A 16 8.31 11.59 -11.79
CA GLY A 16 8.33 10.39 -12.63
C GLY A 16 7.88 10.65 -14.08
N VAL A 17 7.44 11.88 -14.41
CA VAL A 17 6.82 12.22 -15.72
C VAL A 17 7.85 12.79 -16.69
N ILE A 18 9.02 12.15 -16.81
CA ILE A 18 9.93 12.39 -17.93
C ILE A 18 10.49 11.05 -18.40
N ASN A 19 9.59 10.14 -18.79
CA ASN A 19 9.67 9.28 -19.98
C ASN A 19 8.82 8.00 -19.83
N ARG A 20 7.81 7.87 -20.73
CA ARG A 20 7.02 6.68 -21.11
C ARG A 20 5.82 6.32 -20.21
N ARG A 21 4.62 6.11 -20.80
CA ARG A 21 3.56 5.28 -20.16
C ARG A 21 2.15 5.87 -20.02
N ASP A 22 1.39 6.15 -21.08
CA ASP A 22 0.13 6.95 -21.06
C ASP A 22 -1.11 6.41 -20.27
N ASP A 23 -0.98 5.55 -19.26
CA ASP A 23 -2.15 5.11 -18.46
C ASP A 23 -1.85 4.93 -16.95
N PRO A 24 -2.23 5.90 -16.09
CA PRO A 24 -1.98 5.84 -14.64
C PRO A 24 -2.74 4.70 -13.93
N VAL A 25 -3.77 4.11 -14.57
CA VAL A 25 -4.51 2.97 -14.03
C VAL A 25 -3.69 1.69 -14.13
N LEU A 26 -2.93 1.51 -15.21
CA LEU A 26 -2.06 0.35 -15.42
C LEU A 26 -0.77 0.42 -14.61
N ASP A 27 -0.40 1.60 -14.08
CA ASP A 27 0.81 1.77 -13.28
C ASP A 27 0.54 1.69 -11.76
N ILE A 28 -0.68 1.31 -11.35
CA ILE A 28 -1.09 1.33 -9.95
C ILE A 28 -0.20 0.44 -9.04
N LEU A 29 0.25 -0.73 -9.51
CA LEU A 29 1.13 -1.58 -8.69
C LEU A 29 2.54 -0.99 -8.54
N SER A 30 3.00 -0.17 -9.50
CA SER A 30 4.23 0.59 -9.34
C SER A 30 4.07 1.68 -8.27
N GLN A 31 2.92 2.36 -8.24
CA GLN A 31 2.61 3.33 -7.18
C GLN A 31 2.52 2.67 -5.80
N VAL A 32 1.98 1.44 -5.73
CA VAL A 32 1.93 0.65 -4.49
C VAL A 32 3.33 0.28 -3.99
N ASP A 33 4.23 -0.16 -4.88
CA ASP A 33 5.64 -0.42 -4.53
C ASP A 33 6.29 0.83 -3.94
N TYR A 34 6.18 1.97 -4.66
CA TYR A 34 6.77 3.23 -4.23
C TYR A 34 6.23 3.69 -2.87
N ALA A 35 4.91 3.76 -2.72
CA ALA A 35 4.28 4.19 -1.47
C ALA A 35 4.69 3.29 -0.29
N THR A 36 4.75 1.98 -0.52
CA THR A 36 5.18 1.03 0.52
C THR A 36 6.64 1.24 0.91
N ARG A 37 7.55 1.56 -0.05
CA ARG A 37 8.95 1.91 0.27
C ARG A 37 9.05 3.18 1.10
N VAL A 38 8.23 4.19 0.80
CA VAL A 38 8.16 5.43 1.60
C VAL A 38 7.69 5.11 3.03
N ILE A 39 6.63 4.33 3.18
CA ILE A 39 6.11 3.87 4.47
C ILE A 39 7.19 3.11 5.25
N ILE A 40 7.93 2.20 4.61
CA ILE A 40 9.05 1.47 5.23
C ILE A 40 10.09 2.44 5.80
N ALA A 41 10.49 3.44 5.01
CA ALA A 41 11.47 4.44 5.44
C ALA A 41 10.97 5.25 6.64
N GLN A 42 9.70 5.68 6.60
CA GLN A 42 9.08 6.43 7.69
C GLN A 42 8.97 5.61 8.98
N VAL A 43 8.52 4.36 8.88
CA VAL A 43 8.44 3.46 10.05
C VAL A 43 9.83 3.24 10.63
N ARG A 44 10.85 2.96 9.81
CA ARG A 44 12.25 2.83 10.29
C ARG A 44 12.77 4.11 10.96
N GLY A 45 12.39 5.28 10.44
CA GLY A 45 12.73 6.59 10.99
C GLY A 45 11.94 6.98 12.24
N PHE A 46 10.80 6.33 12.49
CA PHE A 46 9.93 6.67 13.62
C PHE A 46 10.66 6.44 14.96
N ASN A 47 10.58 7.45 15.83
CA ASN A 47 11.06 7.37 17.19
C ASN A 47 10.09 8.12 18.11
N THR A 48 10.22 7.89 19.41
CA THR A 48 9.31 8.45 20.41
C THR A 48 9.55 9.95 20.67
N THR A 49 10.63 10.51 20.14
CA THR A 49 11.05 11.89 20.32
C THR A 49 10.74 12.78 19.11
N THR A 50 10.26 12.22 18.00
CA THR A 50 9.89 12.98 16.81
C THR A 50 8.61 13.78 17.06
N ALA A 51 8.62 15.06 16.69
CA ALA A 51 7.45 15.93 16.76
C ALA A 51 6.32 15.53 15.79
N ILE A 52 6.62 14.66 14.81
CA ILE A 52 5.65 14.18 13.83
C ILE A 52 5.01 12.90 14.37
N SER A 53 3.68 12.91 14.52
CA SER A 53 2.94 11.73 14.95
C SER A 53 2.96 10.64 13.88
N MET A 54 2.87 9.37 14.31
CA MET A 54 2.70 8.24 13.40
C MET A 54 1.45 8.43 12.52
N GLN A 55 0.37 8.98 13.08
CA GLN A 55 -0.83 9.36 12.32
C GLN A 55 -0.49 10.22 11.09
N HIS A 56 0.30 11.29 11.28
CA HIS A 56 0.63 12.18 10.17
C HIS A 56 1.51 11.50 9.11
N LEU A 57 2.44 10.63 9.52
CA LEU A 57 3.27 9.86 8.60
C LEU A 57 2.41 8.90 7.76
N LEU A 58 1.53 8.15 8.42
CA LEU A 58 0.72 7.13 7.76
C LEU A 58 -0.39 7.75 6.90
N ASP A 59 -1.07 8.80 7.37
CA ASP A 59 -2.15 9.47 6.61
C ASP A 59 -1.64 10.06 5.30
N ALA A 60 -0.41 10.59 5.32
CA ALA A 60 0.20 11.16 4.12
C ALA A 60 0.30 10.10 3.02
N ASP A 61 0.72 8.87 3.31
CA ASP A 61 0.99 7.87 2.27
C ASP A 61 -0.08 6.80 2.09
N PHE A 62 -0.78 6.38 3.14
CA PHE A 62 -1.81 5.35 3.04
C PHE A 62 -3.09 5.85 2.39
N VAL A 63 -3.59 7.04 2.75
CA VAL A 63 -4.87 7.51 2.23
C VAL A 63 -4.82 7.70 0.70
N PRO A 64 -3.84 8.41 0.13
CA PRO A 64 -3.81 8.61 -1.31
C PRO A 64 -3.61 7.30 -2.09
N ILE A 65 -2.76 6.38 -1.61
CA ILE A 65 -2.55 5.11 -2.33
C ILE A 65 -3.80 4.22 -2.27
N ILE A 66 -4.53 4.20 -1.15
CA ILE A 66 -5.80 3.46 -1.03
C ILE A 66 -6.83 4.00 -2.03
N GLU A 67 -6.96 5.33 -2.13
CA GLU A 67 -7.87 5.97 -3.08
C GLU A 67 -7.48 5.65 -4.54
N SER A 68 -6.19 5.75 -4.88
CA SER A 68 -5.67 5.38 -6.19
C SER A 68 -5.92 3.92 -6.54
N ILE A 69 -5.75 2.98 -5.60
CA ILE A 69 -6.02 1.56 -5.82
C ILE A 69 -7.50 1.34 -6.11
N ASN A 70 -8.40 1.94 -5.32
CA ASN A 70 -9.84 1.81 -5.52
C ASN A 70 -10.29 2.43 -6.85
N TYR A 71 -9.74 3.58 -7.20
CA TYR A 71 -9.98 4.22 -8.49
C TYR A 71 -9.54 3.31 -9.65
N ALA A 72 -8.30 2.80 -9.61
CA ALA A 72 -7.77 1.90 -10.64
C ALA A 72 -8.60 0.60 -10.73
N ALA A 73 -8.96 0.01 -9.59
CA ALA A 73 -9.83 -1.16 -9.52
C ALA A 73 -11.19 -0.92 -10.19
N SER A 74 -11.77 0.27 -10.02
CA SER A 74 -13.04 0.66 -10.63
C SER A 74 -12.92 0.88 -12.15
N LYS A 75 -11.79 1.44 -12.62
CA LYS A 75 -11.54 1.70 -14.04
C LYS A 75 -11.22 0.45 -14.82
N LEU A 76 -10.50 -0.48 -14.20
CA LEU A 76 -10.25 -1.80 -14.75
C LEU A 76 -11.49 -2.69 -14.68
N TYR A 77 -12.56 -2.30 -13.96
CA TYR A 77 -13.80 -3.05 -13.94
C TYR A 77 -14.70 -2.72 -15.17
N SER A 78 -14.88 -3.71 -16.02
CA SER A 78 -15.83 -3.77 -17.14
C SER A 78 -16.28 -5.24 -17.38
N PRO A 79 -17.53 -5.62 -17.11
CA PRO A 79 -17.93 -7.04 -17.06
C PRO A 79 -17.60 -7.86 -18.33
N ASP A 80 -17.47 -7.23 -19.49
CA ASP A 80 -17.38 -7.91 -20.80
C ASP A 80 -16.00 -7.82 -21.48
N LYS A 81 -14.97 -7.25 -20.83
CA LYS A 81 -13.67 -7.00 -21.46
C LYS A 81 -12.49 -7.58 -20.68
N ALA A 82 -11.89 -8.67 -21.17
CA ALA A 82 -10.61 -9.15 -20.65
C ALA A 82 -9.49 -8.12 -20.87
N LEU A 83 -8.48 -8.12 -20.01
CA LEU A 83 -7.24 -7.38 -20.26
C LEU A 83 -6.47 -8.08 -21.39
N SER A 84 -5.83 -7.32 -22.26
CA SER A 84 -4.84 -7.89 -23.16
C SER A 84 -3.64 -8.43 -22.36
N ILE A 85 -2.91 -9.39 -22.93
CA ILE A 85 -1.67 -9.91 -22.33
C ILE A 85 -0.70 -8.78 -22.02
N GLN A 86 -0.56 -7.79 -22.92
CA GLN A 86 0.34 -6.66 -22.71
C GLN A 86 -0.08 -5.78 -21.52
N GLU A 87 -1.38 -5.47 -21.39
CA GLU A 87 -1.91 -4.70 -20.26
C GLU A 87 -1.73 -5.47 -18.94
N ALA A 88 -2.04 -6.76 -18.94
CA ALA A 88 -1.89 -7.62 -17.77
C ALA A 88 -0.43 -7.76 -17.33
N THR A 89 0.50 -7.97 -18.27
CA THR A 89 1.93 -8.01 -17.98
C THR A 89 2.43 -6.67 -17.44
N ARG A 90 2.09 -5.54 -18.08
CA ARG A 90 2.48 -4.21 -17.58
C ARG A 90 1.95 -3.96 -16.17
N LEU A 91 0.70 -4.34 -15.92
CA LEU A 91 0.05 -4.11 -14.65
C LEU A 91 0.73 -4.89 -13.51
N PHE A 92 1.15 -6.13 -13.77
CA PHE A 92 1.69 -7.03 -12.75
C PHE A 92 3.23 -7.10 -12.71
N GLU A 93 3.96 -6.61 -13.71
CA GLU A 93 5.44 -6.53 -13.71
C GLU A 93 6.01 -5.93 -12.40
N PRO A 94 5.46 -4.84 -11.82
CA PRO A 94 5.96 -4.31 -10.55
C PRO A 94 5.83 -5.28 -9.36
N ALA A 95 4.95 -6.28 -9.45
CA ALA A 95 4.69 -7.21 -8.36
C ALA A 95 5.78 -8.29 -8.19
N GLU A 96 6.73 -8.42 -9.11
CA GLU A 96 7.89 -9.34 -9.00
C GLU A 96 8.82 -9.03 -7.81
N GLY A 97 8.66 -7.87 -7.18
CA GLY A 97 9.40 -7.50 -5.96
C GLY A 97 8.57 -7.58 -4.69
N PHE A 98 7.27 -7.87 -4.77
CA PHE A 98 6.33 -7.65 -3.68
C PHE A 98 6.56 -8.58 -2.49
N GLN A 99 7.10 -9.78 -2.72
CA GLN A 99 7.49 -10.67 -1.62
C GLN A 99 8.61 -10.03 -0.78
N SER A 100 9.65 -9.50 -1.42
CA SER A 100 10.76 -8.84 -0.73
C SER A 100 10.34 -7.53 -0.05
N LEU A 101 9.40 -6.81 -0.67
CA LEU A 101 8.79 -5.60 -0.13
C LEU A 101 7.98 -5.92 1.13
N GLY A 102 7.17 -6.97 1.10
CA GLY A 102 6.42 -7.46 2.25
C GLY A 102 7.32 -7.84 3.42
N ALA A 103 8.42 -8.58 3.16
CA ALA A 103 9.41 -8.91 4.18
C ALA A 103 10.06 -7.66 4.79
N SER A 104 10.39 -6.66 3.96
CA SER A 104 10.98 -5.38 4.40
C SER A 104 10.01 -4.56 5.25
N LEU A 105 8.73 -4.54 4.88
CA LEU A 105 7.65 -3.92 5.65
C LEU A 105 7.47 -4.61 7.00
N HIS A 106 7.44 -5.95 7.00
CA HIS A 106 7.35 -6.74 8.23
C HIS A 106 8.51 -6.44 9.18
N ALA A 107 9.74 -6.44 8.66
CA ALA A 107 10.93 -6.12 9.45
C ALA A 107 10.89 -4.69 10.02
N ALA A 108 10.43 -3.71 9.24
CA ALA A 108 10.30 -2.33 9.68
C ALA A 108 9.33 -2.21 10.87
N TYR A 109 8.11 -2.73 10.75
CA TYR A 109 7.12 -2.68 11.84
C TYR A 109 7.55 -3.49 13.06
N SER A 110 8.13 -4.68 12.87
CA SER A 110 8.64 -5.51 13.98
C SER A 110 9.69 -4.75 14.80
N SER A 111 10.62 -4.07 14.13
CA SER A 111 11.67 -3.29 14.80
C SER A 111 11.15 -2.07 15.58
N LYS A 112 9.90 -1.65 15.33
CA LYS A 112 9.29 -0.44 15.89
C LYS A 112 8.05 -0.71 16.73
N GLN A 113 7.67 -1.98 16.89
CA GLN A 113 6.43 -2.37 17.53
C GLN A 113 6.27 -1.72 18.92
N VAL A 114 7.27 -1.85 19.79
CA VAL A 114 7.25 -1.27 21.15
C VAL A 114 7.06 0.24 21.13
N ALA A 115 7.71 0.95 20.20
CA ALA A 115 7.59 2.41 20.09
C ALA A 115 6.19 2.82 19.57
N ILE A 116 5.65 2.07 18.61
CA ILE A 116 4.29 2.29 18.08
C ILE A 116 3.24 2.05 19.17
N GLU A 117 3.42 1.00 19.97
CA GLU A 117 2.56 0.65 21.09
C GLU A 117 2.61 1.71 22.21
N ALA A 118 3.81 2.15 22.59
CA ALA A 118 4.00 3.19 23.61
C ALA A 118 3.35 4.54 23.24
N HIS A 119 3.26 4.86 21.95
CA HIS A 119 2.64 6.10 21.45
C HIS A 119 1.15 5.97 21.19
N THR A 120 0.50 4.90 21.65
CA THR A 120 -0.92 4.62 21.41
C THR A 120 -1.32 4.62 19.94
N SER A 121 -0.34 4.50 19.03
CA SER A 121 -0.54 4.58 17.58
C SER A 121 -1.00 3.25 16.96
N CYS A 122 -1.25 2.24 17.80
CA CYS A 122 -1.71 0.92 17.38
C CYS A 122 -2.97 0.98 16.54
N PHE A 123 -3.96 1.78 16.95
CA PHE A 123 -5.22 1.89 16.23
C PHE A 123 -5.00 2.42 14.81
N ILE A 124 -4.26 3.52 14.64
CA ILE A 124 -4.02 4.06 13.31
C ILE A 124 -3.17 3.12 12.46
N THR A 125 -2.11 2.53 13.01
CA THR A 125 -1.28 1.56 12.29
C THR A 125 -2.12 0.37 11.83
N PHE A 126 -2.98 -0.16 12.70
CA PHE A 126 -3.92 -1.23 12.38
C PHE A 126 -4.87 -0.83 11.25
N THR A 127 -5.56 0.31 11.36
CA THR A 127 -6.53 0.75 10.36
C THR A 127 -5.90 1.05 9.02
N SER A 128 -4.68 1.62 8.99
CA SER A 128 -3.96 1.92 7.76
C SER A 128 -3.53 0.64 7.03
N LEU A 129 -2.93 -0.32 7.75
CA LEU A 129 -2.56 -1.62 7.18
C LEU A 129 -3.79 -2.40 6.68
N ALA A 130 -4.87 -2.42 7.46
CA ALA A 130 -6.13 -3.05 7.08
C ALA A 130 -6.77 -2.35 5.87
N GLY A 131 -6.72 -1.02 5.80
CA GLY A 131 -7.21 -0.22 4.69
C GLY A 131 -6.50 -0.56 3.37
N LEU A 132 -5.17 -0.55 3.38
CA LEU A 132 -4.37 -0.95 2.21
C LEU A 132 -4.63 -2.40 1.81
N GLN A 133 -4.69 -3.31 2.78
CA GLN A 133 -5.02 -4.71 2.50
C GLN A 133 -6.39 -4.85 1.82
N ASN A 134 -7.40 -4.14 2.31
CA ASN A 134 -8.76 -4.21 1.76
C ASN A 134 -8.83 -3.62 0.36
N ALA A 135 -8.15 -2.50 0.10
CA ALA A 135 -8.05 -1.90 -1.23
C ALA A 135 -7.40 -2.88 -2.24
N LEU A 136 -6.27 -3.51 -1.87
CA LEU A 136 -5.61 -4.48 -2.72
C LEU A 136 -6.43 -5.77 -2.92
N ARG A 137 -7.19 -6.21 -1.92
CA ARG A 137 -8.16 -7.31 -2.06
C ARG A 137 -9.29 -6.96 -3.00
N TYR A 138 -9.79 -5.73 -2.94
CA TYR A 138 -10.80 -5.23 -3.87
C TYR A 138 -10.25 -5.20 -5.30
N PHE A 139 -9.06 -4.61 -5.47
CA PHE A 139 -8.32 -4.61 -6.74
C PHE A 139 -8.15 -6.02 -7.30
N ARG A 140 -7.73 -6.99 -6.47
CA ARG A 140 -7.64 -8.40 -6.85
C ARG A 140 -8.96 -8.94 -7.38
N ARG A 141 -10.06 -8.71 -6.64
CA ARG A 141 -11.39 -9.22 -7.01
C ARG A 141 -11.89 -8.64 -8.33
N THR A 142 -11.56 -7.39 -8.65
CA THR A 142 -11.98 -6.75 -9.90
C THR A 142 -11.10 -7.11 -11.09
N THR A 143 -9.79 -7.29 -10.87
CA THR A 143 -8.81 -7.48 -11.95
C THR A 143 -8.53 -8.93 -12.30
N PHE A 144 -8.44 -9.83 -11.31
CA PHE A 144 -8.04 -11.23 -11.54
C PHE A 144 -8.96 -11.99 -12.49
N PRO A 145 -10.31 -11.85 -12.40
CA PRO A 145 -11.21 -12.52 -13.34
C PRO A 145 -11.02 -12.10 -14.81
N ARG A 146 -10.24 -11.05 -15.07
CA ARG A 146 -10.02 -10.46 -16.39
C ARG A 146 -8.63 -10.76 -16.94
N LEU A 147 -7.79 -11.42 -16.15
CA LEU A 147 -6.45 -11.79 -16.60
C LEU A 147 -6.57 -12.84 -17.71
N PRO A 148 -5.79 -12.73 -18.79
CA PRO A 148 -5.65 -13.83 -19.74
C PRO A 148 -5.15 -15.07 -19.01
N PHE A 149 -5.61 -16.25 -19.43
CA PHE A 149 -5.19 -17.53 -18.84
C PHE A 149 -3.66 -17.74 -18.96
N GLU A 150 -3.06 -17.16 -19.99
CA GLU A 150 -1.63 -17.18 -20.26
C GLU A 150 -0.81 -16.34 -19.27
N VAL A 151 -1.45 -15.47 -18.49
CA VAL A 151 -0.82 -14.69 -17.42
C VAL A 151 -0.90 -15.46 -16.10
N ALA A 152 -0.31 -16.65 -16.09
CA ALA A 152 0.05 -17.37 -14.88
C ALA A 152 1.50 -16.98 -14.53
N THR A 153 1.67 -15.87 -13.83
CA THR A 153 3.01 -15.29 -13.60
C THR A 153 3.33 -15.22 -12.10
N PRO A 154 4.58 -15.52 -11.70
CA PRO A 154 5.09 -15.27 -10.34
C PRO A 154 4.67 -13.92 -9.72
N PRO A 155 4.65 -12.78 -10.45
CA PRO A 155 4.18 -11.51 -9.91
C PRO A 155 2.75 -11.53 -9.35
N VAL A 156 1.85 -12.33 -9.91
CA VAL A 156 0.46 -12.49 -9.40
C VAL A 156 0.47 -13.16 -8.02
N GLU A 157 1.33 -14.18 -7.83
CA GLU A 157 1.49 -14.88 -6.56
C GLU A 157 2.17 -14.00 -5.51
N GLU A 158 3.19 -13.24 -5.91
CA GLU A 158 3.89 -12.28 -5.05
C GLU A 158 2.94 -11.16 -4.58
N PHE A 159 2.11 -10.64 -5.47
CA PHE A 159 1.05 -9.70 -5.12
C PHE A 159 0.10 -10.27 -4.06
N GLN A 160 -0.37 -11.52 -4.24
CA GLN A 160 -1.21 -12.17 -3.24
C GLN A 160 -0.48 -12.39 -1.91
N SER A 161 0.82 -12.73 -1.96
CA SER A 161 1.66 -12.90 -0.78
C SER A 161 1.76 -11.60 0.01
N PHE A 162 1.99 -10.48 -0.67
CA PHE A 162 2.03 -9.16 -0.07
C PHE A 162 0.71 -8.79 0.63
N ILE A 163 -0.45 -9.07 0.00
CA ILE A 163 -1.76 -8.90 0.65
C ILE A 163 -1.86 -9.70 1.95
N ARG A 164 -1.34 -10.94 1.99
CA ARG A 164 -1.31 -11.76 3.21
C ARG A 164 -0.40 -11.14 4.28
N THR A 165 0.79 -10.66 3.90
CA THR A 165 1.73 -9.98 4.79
C THR A 165 1.11 -8.75 5.45
N LEU A 166 0.37 -7.92 4.71
CA LEU A 166 -0.35 -6.79 5.29
C LEU A 166 -1.35 -7.22 6.37
N GLY A 167 -2.02 -8.36 6.17
CA GLY A 167 -2.94 -8.93 7.16
C GLY A 167 -2.23 -9.42 8.41
N GLN A 168 -1.10 -10.09 8.26
CA GLN A 168 -0.27 -10.55 9.38
C GLN A 168 0.25 -9.36 10.19
N LEU A 169 0.72 -8.30 9.51
CA LEU A 169 1.15 -7.06 10.14
C LEU A 169 0.02 -6.38 10.92
N GLY A 170 -1.19 -6.32 10.35
CA GLY A 170 -2.35 -5.81 11.08
C GLY A 170 -2.61 -6.58 12.38
N GLN A 171 -2.49 -7.91 12.37
CA GLN A 171 -2.71 -8.73 13.57
C GLN A 171 -1.68 -8.48 14.68
N MET A 172 -0.46 -8.03 14.35
CA MET A 172 0.55 -7.67 15.36
C MET A 172 0.05 -6.57 16.31
N PHE A 173 -0.79 -5.65 15.83
CA PHE A 173 -1.29 -4.52 16.61
C PHE A 173 -2.71 -4.74 17.18
N ALA A 174 -3.36 -5.87 16.87
CA ALA A 174 -4.75 -6.12 17.23
C ALA A 174 -4.99 -6.21 18.75
N SER A 175 -4.02 -6.72 19.51
CA SER A 175 -4.09 -6.81 20.98
C SER A 175 -4.06 -5.43 21.64
N CYS A 176 -3.18 -4.54 21.17
CA CYS A 176 -3.07 -3.16 21.64
C CYS A 176 -4.36 -2.37 21.36
N VAL A 177 -5.00 -2.58 20.20
CA VAL A 177 -6.29 -1.94 19.87
C VAL A 177 -7.39 -2.35 20.86
N LYS A 178 -7.48 -3.64 21.22
CA LYS A 178 -8.46 -4.12 22.20
C LYS A 178 -8.25 -3.53 23.60
N GLY A 179 -7.00 -3.31 24.01
CA GLY A 179 -6.67 -2.67 25.29
C GLY A 179 -7.02 -1.19 25.35
N GLN A 180 -7.03 -0.49 24.21
CA GLN A 180 -7.41 0.92 24.12
C GLN A 180 -8.93 1.17 24.12
N GLN A 181 -9.74 0.17 23.77
CA GLN A 181 -11.21 0.28 23.77
C GLN A 181 -11.84 0.28 25.18
N ILE A 182 -11.04 0.12 26.24
CA ILE A 182 -11.52 0.10 27.64
C ILE A 182 -11.51 1.51 28.27
N TYR A 183 -11.00 2.53 27.57
CA TYR A 183 -10.81 3.88 28.11
C TYR A 183 -11.73 4.96 27.50
N TYR A 184 -12.85 4.58 26.89
CA TYR A 184 -13.91 5.50 26.44
C TYR A 184 -15.25 5.18 27.09
#